data_AF-A0A964AMC0-F1
#
_entry.id   AF-A0A964AMC0-F1
#
_cell.length_a   1.000
_cell.length_b   1.000
_cell.length_c   1.000
_cell.angle_alpha   90.00
_cell.angle_beta   90.00
_cell.angle_gamma   90.00
#
_symmetry.space_group_name_H-M   'P 1'
#
loop_
_entity.id
_entity.type
_entity.pdbx_description
1 polymer ?
#
loop_
_entity_poly.entity_id
_entity_poly.type
_entity_poly.pdbx_seq_one_letter_code
_entity_poly.pdbx_strand_id
1 'polypeptide(L)'
;MDRDRNQISREAHELNYVLRKWGKRQTEANRARLVQALDALRADADTPHNRQGFYDFAERTGLKAELEDMGSGDARPARTIADVLAEHGVPDLPVPITPEEIGAMSGDEVRVPFLEALDGALTELIHSRALTESPLWILYEMPGDYGLGTPVDAQQAKARLRELLNTSGCALTLFTDPQSGADAWAGVVPLEETGERLGTSDYWIFKLKRSPFTDANLAAVHKRTGERRCWGFS
;
A
#
# COMPACT_ATOMS: atom_id res chain seq x y z
N MET A 1 -38.19 6.84 17.98
CA MET A 1 -37.62 7.94 17.15
C MET A 1 -36.72 7.31 16.08
N ASP A 2 -37.29 6.74 15.02
CA ASP A 2 -36.54 5.97 14.00
C ASP A 2 -36.84 6.41 12.55
N ARG A 3 -37.62 7.49 12.36
CA ARG A 3 -38.04 7.94 11.02
C ARG A 3 -36.95 8.66 10.23
N ASP A 4 -35.95 9.25 10.87
CA ASP A 4 -34.94 10.04 10.16
C ASP A 4 -33.84 9.19 9.51
N ARG A 5 -33.54 8.00 10.05
CA ARG A 5 -32.47 7.14 9.52
C ARG A 5 -32.80 6.50 8.18
N ASN A 6 -34.06 6.54 7.73
CA ASN A 6 -34.47 5.89 6.49
C ASN A 6 -34.68 6.87 5.32
N GLN A 7 -34.43 8.17 5.52
CA GLN A 7 -34.52 9.15 4.44
C GLN A 7 -33.27 9.11 3.56
N ILE A 8 -33.45 9.39 2.28
CA ILE A 8 -32.36 9.63 1.33
C ILE A 8 -32.33 11.11 0.98
N SER A 9 -31.16 11.73 1.10
CA SER A 9 -30.96 13.15 0.80
C SER A 9 -30.18 13.35 -0.50
N ARG A 10 -30.17 14.59 -1.01
CA ARG A 10 -29.33 14.99 -2.16
C ARG A 10 -27.88 15.30 -1.75
N GLU A 11 -27.51 15.10 -0.48
CA GLU A 11 -26.19 15.46 0.01
C GLU A 11 -25.14 14.49 -0.52
N ALA A 12 -23.96 15.02 -0.84
CA ALA A 12 -22.91 14.25 -1.51
C ALA A 12 -22.51 12.97 -0.75
N HIS A 13 -22.52 12.99 0.58
CA HIS A 13 -22.14 11.84 1.41
C HIS A 13 -23.19 10.69 1.34
N GLU A 14 -24.48 11.02 1.28
CA GLU A 14 -25.56 10.05 1.09
C GLU A 14 -25.53 9.45 -0.33
N LEU A 15 -25.31 10.29 -1.35
CA LEU A 15 -25.19 9.81 -2.73
C LEU A 15 -23.97 8.91 -2.92
N ASN A 16 -22.84 9.28 -2.31
CA ASN A 16 -21.62 8.46 -2.33
C ASN A 16 -21.83 7.12 -1.60
N TYR A 17 -22.63 7.09 -0.53
CA TYR A 17 -23.02 5.84 0.13
C TYR A 17 -23.78 4.91 -0.83
N VAL A 18 -24.74 5.43 -1.58
CA VAL A 18 -25.50 4.67 -2.58
C VAL A 18 -24.60 4.16 -3.71
N LEU A 19 -23.74 5.01 -4.28
CA LEU A 19 -22.81 4.62 -5.34
C LEU A 19 -21.87 3.51 -4.87
N ARG A 20 -21.35 3.62 -3.64
CA ARG A 20 -20.51 2.58 -3.03
C ARG A 20 -21.28 1.27 -2.86
N LYS A 21 -22.52 1.32 -2.35
CA LYS A 21 -23.38 0.14 -2.19
C LYS A 21 -23.62 -0.59 -3.52
N TRP A 22 -23.67 0.15 -4.63
CA TRP A 22 -23.93 -0.40 -5.96
C TRP A 22 -22.70 -0.75 -6.77
N GLY A 23 -21.50 -0.54 -6.26
CA GLY A 23 -20.29 -0.81 -7.03
C GLY A 23 -20.00 0.25 -8.11
N LYS A 24 -20.47 1.50 -7.94
CA LYS A 24 -20.39 2.58 -8.93
C LYS A 24 -19.39 3.67 -8.55
N ARG A 25 -18.85 4.40 -9.53
CA ARG A 25 -17.89 5.48 -9.28
C ARG A 25 -18.55 6.66 -8.57
N GLN A 26 -17.82 7.30 -7.66
CA GLN A 26 -18.26 8.51 -6.95
C GLN A 26 -17.93 9.79 -7.74
N THR A 27 -18.28 9.83 -9.03
CA THR A 27 -18.07 11.00 -9.91
C THR A 27 -19.16 12.05 -9.71
N GLU A 28 -18.88 13.29 -10.12
CA GLU A 28 -19.90 14.34 -10.15
C GLU A 28 -21.05 14.00 -11.09
N ALA A 29 -20.74 13.38 -12.24
CA ALA A 29 -21.73 12.91 -13.20
C ALA A 29 -22.69 11.87 -12.60
N ASN A 30 -22.17 10.84 -11.91
CA ASN A 30 -23.00 9.86 -11.23
C ASN A 30 -23.83 10.48 -10.10
N ARG A 31 -23.26 11.42 -9.32
CA ARG A 31 -24.05 12.15 -8.31
C ARG A 31 -25.17 12.97 -8.93
N ALA A 32 -24.90 13.67 -10.04
CA ALA A 32 -25.92 14.43 -10.76
C ALA A 32 -27.06 13.54 -11.27
N ARG A 33 -26.74 12.35 -11.80
CA ARG A 33 -27.74 11.33 -12.19
C ARG A 33 -28.59 10.88 -10.99
N LEU A 34 -27.97 10.61 -9.83
CA LEU A 34 -28.72 10.26 -8.63
C LEU A 34 -29.63 11.40 -8.14
N VAL A 35 -29.19 12.66 -8.25
CA VAL A 35 -30.02 13.82 -7.94
C VAL A 35 -31.23 13.90 -8.88
N GLN A 36 -31.02 13.72 -10.18
CA GLN A 36 -32.12 13.70 -11.16
C GLN A 36 -33.10 12.56 -10.87
N ALA A 37 -32.61 11.38 -10.50
CA ALA A 37 -33.46 10.26 -10.11
C ALA A 37 -34.25 10.53 -8.81
N LEU A 38 -33.65 11.20 -7.83
CA LEU A 38 -34.36 11.65 -6.63
C LEU A 38 -35.46 12.67 -6.95
N ASP A 39 -35.25 13.50 -7.96
CA ASP A 39 -36.22 14.50 -8.41
C ASP A 39 -37.38 13.84 -9.13
N ALA A 40 -37.09 12.87 -9.99
CA ALA A 40 -38.09 12.03 -10.65
C ALA A 40 -38.90 11.21 -9.63
N LEU A 41 -38.24 10.62 -8.64
CA LEU A 41 -38.90 9.90 -7.54
C LEU A 41 -39.85 10.81 -6.75
N ARG A 42 -39.44 12.05 -6.46
CA ARG A 42 -40.27 13.01 -5.71
C ARG A 42 -41.49 13.49 -6.49
N ALA A 43 -41.46 13.38 -7.81
CA ALA A 43 -42.60 13.67 -8.68
C ALA A 43 -43.57 12.47 -8.80
N ASP A 44 -43.13 11.27 -8.41
CA ASP A 44 -43.95 10.05 -8.37
C ASP A 44 -44.68 9.98 -7.01
N ALA A 45 -45.94 10.43 -7.01
CA ALA A 45 -46.74 10.55 -5.79
C ALA A 45 -47.02 9.22 -5.07
N ASP A 46 -46.88 8.09 -5.77
CA ASP A 46 -47.23 6.77 -5.27
C ASP A 46 -46.04 6.05 -4.61
N THR A 47 -44.82 6.61 -4.69
CA THR A 47 -43.62 5.94 -4.17
C THR A 47 -43.14 6.55 -2.85
N PRO A 48 -42.84 5.73 -1.82
CA PRO A 48 -42.29 6.23 -0.56
C PRO A 48 -40.94 6.95 -0.74
N HIS A 49 -40.83 8.19 -0.28
CA HIS A 49 -39.59 8.99 -0.34
C HIS A 49 -38.57 8.59 0.75
N ASN A 50 -38.22 7.31 0.79
CA ASN A 50 -37.22 6.73 1.69
C ASN A 50 -36.15 5.96 0.88
N ARG A 51 -35.08 5.50 1.53
CA ARG A 51 -33.98 4.79 0.84
C ARG A 51 -34.46 3.53 0.11
N GLN A 52 -35.40 2.79 0.70
CA GLN A 52 -35.94 1.58 0.06
C GLN A 52 -36.72 1.94 -1.21
N GLY A 53 -37.62 2.92 -1.14
CA GLY A 53 -38.35 3.40 -2.31
C GLY A 53 -37.44 3.91 -3.42
N PHE A 54 -36.31 4.53 -3.07
CA PHE A 54 -35.30 4.91 -4.06
C PHE A 54 -34.59 3.71 -4.70
N TYR A 55 -34.30 2.66 -3.94
CA TYR A 55 -33.71 1.44 -4.49
C TYR A 55 -34.67 0.72 -5.43
N ASP A 56 -35.95 0.59 -5.04
CA ASP A 56 -36.99 -0.02 -5.85
C ASP A 56 -37.21 0.79 -7.16
N PHE A 57 -37.20 2.13 -7.06
CA PHE A 57 -37.23 3.03 -8.23
C PHE A 57 -36.03 2.83 -9.16
N ALA A 58 -34.83 2.75 -8.60
CA ALA A 58 -33.59 2.60 -9.37
C ALA A 58 -33.51 1.24 -10.08
N GLU A 59 -34.09 0.20 -9.50
CA GLU A 59 -34.21 -1.12 -10.12
C GLU A 59 -35.24 -1.10 -11.26
N ARG A 60 -36.44 -0.55 -11.01
CA ARG A 60 -37.52 -0.44 -12.00
C ARG A 60 -37.11 0.36 -13.24
N THR A 61 -36.36 1.44 -13.05
CA THR A 61 -35.95 2.34 -14.14
C THR A 61 -34.66 1.94 -14.84
N GLY A 62 -33.94 0.94 -14.30
CA GLY A 62 -32.62 0.58 -14.82
C GLY A 62 -31.53 1.62 -14.53
N LEU A 63 -31.78 2.61 -13.66
CA LEU A 63 -30.82 3.66 -13.27
C LEU A 63 -29.46 3.06 -12.90
N LYS A 64 -29.44 1.93 -12.18
CA LYS A 64 -28.19 1.28 -11.79
C LYS A 64 -27.33 0.88 -13.01
N ALA A 65 -27.92 0.51 -14.14
CA ALA A 65 -27.17 0.17 -15.35
C ALA A 65 -26.60 1.41 -16.06
N GLU A 66 -27.21 2.57 -15.90
CA GLU A 66 -26.78 3.84 -16.51
C GLU A 66 -25.61 4.51 -15.76
N LEU A 67 -25.39 4.14 -14.50
CA LEU A 67 -24.31 4.69 -13.68
C LEU A 67 -22.98 4.05 -14.06
N GLU A 68 -21.93 4.88 -14.11
CA GLU A 68 -20.57 4.43 -14.39
C GLU A 68 -20.12 3.39 -13.35
N ASP A 69 -19.85 2.17 -13.82
CA ASP A 69 -19.31 1.09 -13.00
C ASP A 69 -17.95 1.46 -12.40
N MET A 70 -17.62 0.88 -11.24
CA MET A 70 -16.25 0.89 -10.75
C MET A 70 -15.25 0.12 -11.66
N GLY A 71 -15.70 -0.43 -12.80
CA GLY A 71 -14.89 -1.15 -13.78
C GLY A 71 -14.21 -0.24 -14.82
N SER A 72 -12.90 -0.09 -14.66
CA SER A 72 -11.88 0.39 -15.63
C SER A 72 -12.19 1.65 -16.45
N GLY A 73 -11.83 2.85 -15.95
CA GLY A 73 -11.85 4.04 -16.82
C GLY A 73 -11.81 5.45 -16.20
N ASP A 74 -11.18 5.66 -15.05
CA ASP A 74 -9.97 6.49 -15.09
C ASP A 74 -8.88 5.56 -14.62
N ALA A 75 -8.22 4.91 -15.56
CA ALA A 75 -6.95 4.29 -15.25
C ALA A 75 -6.00 5.46 -14.95
N ARG A 76 -5.94 5.89 -13.68
CA ARG A 76 -4.59 6.06 -13.14
C ARG A 76 -3.88 4.77 -13.52
N PRO A 77 -2.77 4.82 -14.26
CA PRO A 77 -2.02 3.62 -14.57
C PRO A 77 -1.88 2.83 -13.26
N ALA A 78 -2.11 1.52 -13.32
CA ALA A 78 -1.94 0.66 -12.14
C ALA A 78 -0.58 1.00 -11.56
N ARG A 79 -0.54 1.43 -10.28
CA ARG A 79 0.70 1.83 -9.61
C ARG A 79 1.73 0.75 -9.89
N THR A 80 2.87 1.13 -10.42
CA THR A 80 3.94 0.21 -10.80
C THR A 80 5.02 0.22 -9.73
N ILE A 81 5.97 -0.71 -9.82
CA ILE A 81 7.19 -0.65 -9.01
C ILE A 81 7.92 0.69 -9.23
N ALA A 82 7.99 1.15 -10.49
CA ALA A 82 8.64 2.41 -10.83
C ALA A 82 7.96 3.62 -10.18
N ASP A 83 6.62 3.63 -10.10
CA ASP A 83 5.88 4.70 -9.41
C ASP A 83 6.22 4.74 -7.92
N VAL A 84 6.23 3.56 -7.25
CA VAL A 84 6.61 3.46 -5.83
C VAL A 84 8.04 4.00 -5.63
N LEU A 85 9.00 3.55 -6.46
CA LEU A 85 10.39 3.99 -6.36
C LEU A 85 10.54 5.51 -6.55
N ALA A 86 9.83 6.09 -7.52
CA ALA A 86 9.84 7.53 -7.78
C ALA A 86 9.27 8.33 -6.61
N GLU A 87 8.18 7.88 -5.99
CA GLU A 87 7.57 8.52 -4.81
C GLU A 87 8.53 8.57 -3.61
N HIS A 88 9.42 7.56 -3.49
CA HIS A 88 10.45 7.49 -2.45
C HIS A 88 11.76 8.19 -2.81
N GLY A 89 11.87 8.72 -4.03
CA GLY A 89 13.08 9.39 -4.53
C GLY A 89 14.23 8.43 -4.85
N VAL A 90 13.91 7.18 -5.18
CA VAL A 90 14.87 6.13 -5.55
C VAL A 90 14.56 5.47 -6.90
N PRO A 91 14.30 6.25 -7.97
CA PRO A 91 13.82 5.72 -9.25
C PRO A 91 14.81 4.76 -9.93
N ASP A 92 16.09 4.84 -9.60
CA ASP A 92 17.15 4.06 -10.24
C ASP A 92 17.49 2.79 -9.45
N LEU A 93 16.89 2.58 -8.27
CA LEU A 93 17.08 1.38 -7.46
C LEU A 93 16.49 0.15 -8.18
N PRO A 94 17.31 -0.84 -8.58
CA PRO A 94 16.81 -2.03 -9.25
C PRO A 94 15.98 -2.89 -8.29
N VAL A 95 14.80 -3.31 -8.76
CA VAL A 95 13.91 -4.24 -8.08
C VAL A 95 13.62 -5.43 -9.00
N PRO A 96 14.56 -6.39 -9.13
CA PRO A 96 14.45 -7.50 -10.08
C PRO A 96 13.53 -8.58 -9.50
N ILE A 97 12.24 -8.31 -9.47
CA ILE A 97 11.20 -9.21 -8.95
C ILE A 97 10.23 -9.53 -10.07
N THR A 98 9.92 -10.80 -10.27
CA THR A 98 8.98 -11.25 -11.30
C THR A 98 7.55 -11.36 -10.76
N PRO A 99 6.52 -11.28 -11.63
CA PRO A 99 5.14 -11.57 -11.25
C PRO A 99 4.96 -12.98 -10.67
N GLU A 100 5.77 -13.94 -11.10
CA GLU A 100 5.74 -15.34 -10.62
C GLU A 100 6.20 -15.43 -9.17
N GLU A 101 7.28 -14.72 -8.80
CA GLU A 101 7.76 -14.63 -7.42
C GLU A 101 6.74 -13.95 -6.51
N ILE A 102 6.10 -12.88 -7.00
CA ILE A 102 5.02 -12.20 -6.27
C ILE A 102 3.84 -13.15 -6.08
N GLY A 103 3.45 -13.88 -7.13
CA GLY A 103 2.36 -14.85 -7.11
C GLY A 103 2.62 -16.00 -6.14
N ALA A 104 3.83 -16.54 -6.12
CA ALA A 104 4.22 -17.62 -5.22
C ALA A 104 4.13 -17.23 -3.73
N MET A 105 4.29 -15.95 -3.42
CA MET A 105 4.17 -15.42 -2.05
C MET A 105 2.77 -14.88 -1.71
N SER A 106 1.89 -14.75 -2.70
CA SER A 106 0.52 -14.26 -2.55
C SER A 106 -0.43 -15.44 -2.33
N GLY A 107 -0.90 -15.62 -1.11
CA GLY A 107 -1.94 -16.60 -0.75
C GLY A 107 -3.22 -15.94 -0.26
N ASP A 108 -4.26 -16.74 0.00
CA ASP A 108 -5.61 -16.27 0.40
C ASP A 108 -5.61 -15.41 1.68
N GLU A 109 -4.59 -15.58 2.53
CA GLU A 109 -4.48 -14.89 3.81
C GLU A 109 -3.73 -13.55 3.71
N VAL A 110 -3.21 -13.19 2.52
CA VAL A 110 -2.49 -11.94 2.30
C VAL A 110 -3.48 -10.78 2.17
N ARG A 111 -3.35 -9.80 3.06
CA ARG A 111 -4.17 -8.57 3.07
C ARG A 111 -3.41 -7.35 2.58
N VAL A 112 -2.08 -7.37 2.71
CA VAL A 112 -1.18 -6.31 2.24
C VAL A 112 -0.60 -6.76 0.91
N PRO A 113 -1.03 -6.15 -0.22
CA PRO A 113 -0.51 -6.51 -1.54
C PRO A 113 0.96 -6.13 -1.69
N PHE A 114 1.65 -6.79 -2.63
CA PHE A 114 3.08 -6.59 -2.86
C PHE A 114 3.50 -5.13 -3.00
N LEU A 115 2.80 -4.31 -3.79
CA LEU A 115 3.18 -2.90 -3.99
C LEU A 115 3.00 -2.04 -2.74
N GLU A 116 2.02 -2.37 -1.89
CA GLU A 116 1.86 -1.71 -0.59
C GLU A 116 2.96 -2.15 0.39
N ALA A 117 3.35 -3.43 0.33
CA ALA A 117 4.48 -3.93 1.11
C ALA A 117 5.82 -3.31 0.65
N LEU A 118 6.03 -3.15 -0.66
CA LEU A 118 7.21 -2.49 -1.22
C LEU A 118 7.28 -1.02 -0.76
N ASP A 119 6.16 -0.31 -0.82
CA ASP A 119 6.04 1.06 -0.31
C ASP A 119 6.37 1.14 1.20
N GLY A 120 5.85 0.19 1.98
CA GLY A 120 6.14 0.08 3.41
C GLY A 120 7.61 -0.20 3.70
N ALA A 121 8.22 -1.12 2.94
CA ALA A 121 9.63 -1.47 3.07
C ALA A 121 10.56 -0.29 2.74
N LEU A 122 10.28 0.44 1.66
CA LEU A 122 11.04 1.64 1.28
C LEU A 122 10.88 2.77 2.31
N THR A 123 9.68 2.93 2.86
CA THR A 123 9.43 3.85 3.98
C THR A 123 10.36 3.52 5.14
N GLU A 124 10.43 2.26 5.57
CA GLU A 124 11.29 1.86 6.68
C GLU A 124 12.78 2.05 6.35
N LEU A 125 13.24 1.60 5.18
CA LEU A 125 14.64 1.72 4.76
C LEU A 125 15.12 3.18 4.76
N ILE A 126 14.28 4.11 4.32
CA ILE A 126 14.67 5.52 4.11
C ILE A 126 14.39 6.38 5.35
N HIS A 127 13.37 6.07 6.14
CA HIS A 127 12.87 6.96 7.20
C HIS A 127 13.09 6.42 8.61
N SER A 128 13.34 5.13 8.78
CA SER A 128 13.38 4.49 10.10
C SER A 128 14.81 4.37 10.65
N ARG A 129 14.96 4.72 11.93
CA ARG A 129 16.16 4.50 12.74
C ARG A 129 15.89 3.57 13.92
N ALA A 130 14.79 2.82 13.84
CA ALA A 130 14.21 2.16 14.99
C ALA A 130 15.02 0.95 15.47
N LEU A 131 15.70 0.25 14.56
CA LEU A 131 16.49 -0.93 14.86
C LEU A 131 17.95 -0.71 14.44
N THR A 132 18.82 -1.44 15.11
CA THR A 132 20.26 -1.41 14.90
C THR A 132 20.62 -1.72 13.45
N GLU A 133 21.62 -1.02 12.93
CA GLU A 133 22.13 -1.21 11.57
C GLU A 133 21.10 -0.98 10.44
N SER A 134 19.94 -0.37 10.71
CA SER A 134 19.09 0.15 9.64
C SER A 134 19.87 1.20 8.81
N PRO A 135 19.59 1.36 7.51
CA PRO A 135 20.38 2.26 6.65
C PRO A 135 20.47 3.69 7.18
N LEU A 136 19.35 4.25 7.64
CA LEU A 136 19.35 5.59 8.21
C LEU A 136 20.03 5.64 9.58
N TRP A 137 19.97 4.58 10.39
CA TRP A 137 20.71 4.52 11.65
C TRP A 137 22.21 4.64 11.41
N ILE A 138 22.74 3.87 10.44
CA ILE A 138 24.17 3.85 10.10
C ILE A 138 24.71 5.22 9.69
N LEU A 139 23.93 5.98 8.90
CA LEU A 139 24.32 7.33 8.49
C LEU A 139 24.45 8.32 9.66
N TYR A 140 23.79 8.06 10.78
CA TYR A 140 23.91 8.87 11.99
C TYR A 140 25.04 8.43 12.90
N GLU A 141 25.31 7.12 12.96
CA GLU A 141 26.39 6.58 13.80
C GLU A 141 27.77 6.74 13.16
N MET A 142 27.85 6.65 11.83
CA MET A 142 29.09 6.76 11.07
C MET A 142 29.01 7.83 9.97
N PRO A 143 28.64 9.09 10.28
CA PRO A 143 28.37 10.09 9.25
C PRO A 143 29.56 10.38 8.34
N GLY A 144 30.79 10.34 8.87
CA GLY A 144 32.02 10.60 8.12
C GLY A 144 32.24 9.61 6.97
N ASP A 145 31.94 8.33 7.19
CA ASP A 145 32.12 7.26 6.18
C ASP A 145 31.17 7.45 4.98
N TYR A 146 30.07 8.17 5.20
CA TYR A 146 29.07 8.51 4.18
C TYR A 146 29.16 9.96 3.69
N GLY A 147 30.20 10.69 4.07
CA GLY A 147 30.42 12.08 3.62
C GLY A 147 29.46 13.10 4.26
N LEU A 148 28.94 12.80 5.44
CA LEU A 148 28.06 13.68 6.21
C LEU A 148 28.84 14.42 7.30
N GLY A 149 28.44 15.67 7.55
CA GLY A 149 28.96 16.47 8.66
C GLY A 149 28.35 16.08 10.00
N THR A 150 28.96 16.55 11.08
CA THR A 150 28.40 16.46 12.44
C THR A 150 28.11 17.88 12.95
N PRO A 151 26.90 18.19 13.45
CA PRO A 151 25.75 17.29 13.61
C PRO A 151 25.11 16.89 12.28
N VAL A 152 24.52 15.68 12.25
CA VAL A 152 23.83 15.14 11.07
C VAL A 152 22.44 15.77 10.97
N ASP A 153 22.20 16.50 9.88
CA ASP A 153 20.87 16.98 9.53
C ASP A 153 20.00 15.86 8.94
N ALA A 154 18.72 15.83 9.34
CA ALA A 154 17.82 14.75 8.94
C ALA A 154 17.46 14.75 7.45
N GLN A 155 17.39 15.92 6.83
CA GLN A 155 17.12 16.01 5.40
C GLN A 155 18.36 15.64 4.59
N GLN A 156 19.55 16.06 5.04
CA GLN A 156 20.83 15.67 4.43
C GLN A 156 21.06 14.16 4.51
N ALA A 157 20.83 13.54 5.67
CA ALA A 157 20.97 12.09 5.82
C ALA A 157 20.04 11.32 4.87
N LYS A 158 18.76 11.71 4.80
CA LYS A 158 17.79 11.08 3.88
C LYS A 158 18.14 11.30 2.41
N ALA A 159 18.62 12.49 2.05
CA ALA A 159 19.07 12.78 0.69
C ALA A 159 20.27 11.90 0.32
N ARG A 160 21.26 11.78 1.23
CA ARG A 160 22.43 10.95 1.02
C ARG A 160 22.10 9.47 0.94
N LEU A 161 21.18 8.99 1.77
CA LEU A 161 20.67 7.62 1.72
C LEU A 161 20.05 7.31 0.35
N ARG A 162 19.16 8.17 -0.16
CA ARG A 162 18.54 8.01 -1.48
C ARG A 162 19.57 8.01 -2.61
N GLU A 163 20.54 8.93 -2.54
CA GLU A 163 21.65 8.96 -3.50
C GLU A 163 22.39 7.63 -3.53
N LEU A 164 22.79 7.11 -2.35
CA LEU A 164 23.48 5.83 -2.24
C LEU A 164 22.63 4.67 -2.79
N LEU A 165 21.32 4.64 -2.52
CA LEU A 165 20.42 3.63 -3.08
C LEU A 165 20.37 3.68 -4.62
N ASN A 166 20.39 4.87 -5.21
CA ASN A 166 20.37 5.03 -6.67
C ASN A 166 21.72 4.73 -7.33
N THR A 167 22.85 5.01 -6.67
CA THR A 167 24.17 5.04 -7.34
C THR A 167 25.15 3.94 -6.92
N SER A 168 24.91 3.23 -5.81
CA SER A 168 25.85 2.21 -5.29
C SER A 168 25.87 0.90 -6.07
N GLY A 169 24.91 0.69 -6.98
CA GLY A 169 24.74 -0.60 -7.65
C GLY A 169 24.12 -1.69 -6.77
N CYS A 170 23.56 -1.30 -5.62
CA CYS A 170 22.72 -2.17 -4.80
C CYS A 170 21.40 -2.51 -5.52
N ALA A 171 20.69 -3.54 -5.05
CA ALA A 171 19.37 -3.90 -5.58
C ALA A 171 18.46 -4.38 -4.45
N LEU A 172 17.18 -4.02 -4.52
CA LEU A 172 16.18 -4.47 -3.57
C LEU A 172 15.48 -5.72 -4.11
N THR A 173 15.78 -6.87 -3.52
CA THR A 173 15.23 -8.17 -3.93
C THR A 173 14.19 -8.67 -2.94
N LEU A 174 13.27 -9.50 -3.41
CA LEU A 174 12.34 -10.22 -2.53
C LEU A 174 12.98 -11.52 -2.07
N PHE A 175 12.85 -11.82 -0.77
CA PHE A 175 13.26 -13.09 -0.21
C PHE A 175 12.14 -14.11 -0.40
N THR A 176 12.37 -15.07 -1.29
CA THR A 176 11.35 -16.00 -1.80
C THR A 176 11.57 -17.44 -1.36
N ASP A 177 12.62 -17.69 -0.56
CA ASP A 177 12.93 -19.04 -0.08
C ASP A 177 11.72 -19.62 0.68
N PRO A 178 11.25 -20.82 0.31
CA PRO A 178 10.10 -21.41 0.96
C PRO A 178 10.48 -21.89 2.36
N GLN A 179 9.54 -21.77 3.29
CA GLN A 179 9.72 -22.38 4.60
C GLN A 179 9.65 -23.89 4.56
N SER A 180 10.51 -24.53 5.34
CA SER A 180 10.58 -25.98 5.46
C SER A 180 10.53 -26.39 6.92
N GLY A 181 9.68 -27.37 7.25
CA GLY A 181 9.70 -27.99 8.58
C GLY A 181 10.98 -28.81 8.86
N ALA A 182 11.74 -29.14 7.81
CA ALA A 182 12.99 -29.88 7.93
C ALA A 182 14.22 -28.98 8.18
N ASP A 183 14.13 -27.70 7.84
CA ASP A 183 15.18 -26.70 8.07
C ASP A 183 14.54 -25.45 8.67
N ALA A 184 14.79 -25.23 9.97
CA ALA A 184 14.23 -24.12 10.72
C ALA A 184 14.68 -22.73 10.23
N TRP A 185 15.66 -22.65 9.33
CA TRP A 185 16.15 -21.41 8.72
C TRP A 185 15.70 -21.22 7.28
N ALA A 186 15.16 -22.26 6.63
CA ALA A 186 14.63 -22.12 5.28
C ALA A 186 13.46 -21.13 5.29
N GLY A 187 13.52 -20.11 4.43
CA GLY A 187 12.47 -19.08 4.33
C GLY A 187 12.29 -18.22 5.57
N VAL A 188 13.32 -18.11 6.42
CA VAL A 188 13.30 -17.33 7.65
C VAL A 188 14.53 -16.43 7.74
N VAL A 189 14.34 -15.20 8.20
CA VAL A 189 15.42 -14.26 8.54
C VAL A 189 15.38 -13.93 10.04
N PRO A 190 16.54 -13.91 10.73
CA PRO A 190 16.60 -13.49 12.12
C PRO A 190 16.52 -11.96 12.22
N LEU A 191 15.83 -11.49 13.26
CA LEU A 191 15.93 -10.14 13.77
C LEU A 191 16.73 -10.18 15.09
N GLU A 192 18.05 -10.05 14.98
CA GLU A 192 19.00 -10.33 16.08
C GLU A 192 18.69 -9.54 17.36
N GLU A 193 18.32 -8.27 17.22
CA GLU A 193 18.03 -7.38 18.36
C GLU A 193 16.90 -7.90 19.27
N THR A 194 15.94 -8.63 18.70
CA THR A 194 14.77 -9.14 19.43
C THR A 194 14.80 -10.66 19.62
N GLY A 195 15.64 -11.37 18.87
CA GLY A 195 15.61 -12.82 18.74
C GLY A 195 14.42 -13.36 17.93
N GLU A 196 13.58 -12.49 17.36
CA GLU A 196 12.45 -12.88 16.53
C GLU A 196 12.92 -13.49 15.20
N ARG A 197 12.10 -14.39 14.65
CA ARG A 197 12.32 -15.05 13.37
C ARG A 197 11.20 -14.66 12.42
N LEU A 198 11.54 -13.89 11.39
CA LEU A 198 10.57 -13.41 10.43
C LEU A 198 10.56 -14.30 9.21
N GLY A 199 9.37 -14.77 8.85
CA GLY A 199 9.17 -15.83 7.89
C GLY A 199 8.47 -15.40 6.60
N THR A 200 8.84 -16.00 5.46
CA THR A 200 8.20 -15.73 4.16
C THR A 200 6.71 -16.12 4.12
N SER A 201 6.24 -16.95 5.05
CA SER A 201 4.81 -17.26 5.23
C SER A 201 4.01 -16.04 5.70
N ASP A 202 4.53 -15.28 6.66
CA ASP A 202 3.82 -14.18 7.32
C ASP A 202 4.23 -12.79 6.82
N TYR A 203 5.41 -12.68 6.20
CA TYR A 203 6.03 -11.41 5.83
C TYR A 203 6.42 -11.36 4.35
N TRP A 204 6.26 -10.18 3.76
CA TRP A 204 7.04 -9.75 2.61
C TRP A 204 8.40 -9.31 3.12
N ILE A 205 9.46 -10.03 2.78
CA ILE A 205 10.82 -9.73 3.25
C ILE A 205 11.64 -9.24 2.07
N PHE A 206 12.06 -7.99 2.12
CA PHE A 206 12.91 -7.35 1.13
C PHE A 206 14.34 -7.30 1.62
N LYS A 207 15.29 -7.67 0.76
CA LYS A 207 16.72 -7.64 1.04
C LYS A 207 17.43 -6.69 0.09
N LEU A 208 18.17 -5.74 0.66
CA LEU A 208 19.07 -4.88 -0.09
C LEU A 208 20.39 -5.63 -0.33
N LYS A 209 20.56 -6.16 -1.54
CA LYS A 209 21.78 -6.87 -1.95
C LYS A 209 22.88 -5.86 -2.31
N ARG A 210 24.12 -6.19 -1.96
CA ARG A 210 25.30 -5.31 -2.12
C ARG A 210 25.03 -3.95 -1.49
N SER A 211 24.48 -3.98 -0.28
CA SER A 211 24.16 -2.76 0.45
C SER A 211 25.44 -1.94 0.66
N PRO A 212 25.40 -0.61 0.47
CA PRO A 212 26.52 0.26 0.81
C PRO A 212 26.64 0.50 2.33
N PHE A 213 25.71 -0.03 3.13
CA PHE A 213 25.63 0.23 4.56
C PHE A 213 26.17 -0.92 5.41
N THR A 214 25.83 -2.17 5.06
CA THR A 214 26.20 -3.40 5.79
C THR A 214 26.30 -4.60 4.83
N ASP A 215 26.63 -5.78 5.34
CA ASP A 215 26.60 -7.02 4.57
C ASP A 215 25.19 -7.35 4.06
N ALA A 216 24.15 -7.11 4.87
CA ALA A 216 22.82 -6.87 4.30
C ALA A 216 21.87 -6.07 5.19
N ASN A 217 21.01 -5.30 4.51
CA ASN A 217 19.85 -4.68 5.12
C ASN A 217 18.58 -5.40 4.70
N LEU A 218 17.69 -5.58 5.67
CA LEU A 218 16.39 -6.22 5.49
C LEU A 218 15.29 -5.23 5.85
N ALA A 219 14.16 -5.34 5.13
CA ALA A 219 12.91 -4.72 5.50
C ALA A 219 11.80 -5.75 5.37
N ALA A 220 11.00 -5.92 6.42
CA ALA A 220 9.91 -6.88 6.45
C ALA A 220 8.58 -6.15 6.65
N VAL A 221 7.54 -6.57 5.91
CA VAL A 221 6.17 -6.09 6.06
C VAL A 221 5.24 -7.27 6.27
N HIS A 222 4.52 -7.30 7.40
CA HIS A 222 3.61 -8.38 7.71
C HIS A 222 2.44 -8.37 6.72
N LYS A 223 2.25 -9.50 6.03
CA LYS A 223 1.22 -9.71 4.99
C LYS A 223 -0.22 -9.48 5.45
N ARG A 224 -0.50 -9.51 6.75
CA ARG A 224 -1.86 -9.37 7.31
C ARG A 224 -2.10 -8.04 8.00
N THR A 225 -1.14 -7.60 8.81
CA THR A 225 -1.28 -6.41 9.68
C THR A 225 -0.67 -5.16 9.06
N GLY A 226 0.26 -5.31 8.10
CA GLY A 226 1.04 -4.20 7.54
C GLY A 226 2.10 -3.66 8.49
N GLU A 227 2.35 -4.33 9.62
CA GLU A 227 3.46 -4.02 10.52
C GLU A 227 4.79 -4.11 9.78
N ARG A 228 5.69 -3.16 10.05
CA ARG A 228 6.92 -2.95 9.27
C ARG A 228 8.13 -2.94 10.19
N ARG A 229 9.23 -3.51 9.71
CA ARG A 229 10.52 -3.51 10.41
C ARG A 229 11.66 -3.36 9.40
N CYS A 230 12.74 -2.71 9.79
CA CYS A 230 13.97 -2.62 8.99
C CYS A 230 15.21 -2.66 9.88
N TRP A 231 16.18 -3.50 9.52
CA TRP A 231 17.42 -3.71 10.27
C TRP A 231 18.58 -4.06 9.33
N GLY A 232 19.79 -4.16 9.87
CA GLY A 232 20.97 -4.65 9.16
C GLY A 232 21.67 -5.79 9.90
N PHE A 233 22.64 -6.40 9.23
CA PHE A 233 23.62 -7.29 9.83
C PHE A 233 24.97 -7.11 9.11
N SER A 234 26.04 -7.15 9.90
CA SER A 234 27.44 -6.97 9.49
C SER A 234 28.30 -8.19 9.81
#